data_AF-A0A2N2GTN2-F1
#
_entry.id   AF-A0A2N2GTN2-F1
#
_cell.length_a   1.000
_cell.length_b   1.000
_cell.length_c   1.000
_cell.angle_alpha   90.00
_cell.angle_beta   90.00
_cell.angle_gamma   90.00
#
_symmetry.space_group_name_H-M   'P 1'
#
loop_
_entity.id
_entity.type
_entity.pdbx_description
1 polymer ?
#
loop_
_entity_poly.entity_id
_entity_poly.type
_entity_poly.pdbx_seq_one_letter_code
_entity_poly.pdbx_strand_id
1 'polypeptide(L)'
;MTGRPRLILEEQILDAAVLVFREEGHATTTAKIAQRAGVSEGIIFYRFKSKEELLAAVIRRETQPPELILNLAERVGREDIAKTLHQILTEVLASVFRGHPFFEIMETSSLFAGTRKHLLSQTLKPPPQVIVELIAEYLEAEIRLGRIRRVPTLPAARAMFGGCIDYVRSRRFCGPDEGQEAFVQGLVDFFLGGLAPVEED
;
A
#
# COMPACT_ATOMS: atom_id res chain seq x y z
N MET A 1 26.12 -13.97 28.75
CA MET A 1 25.54 -12.92 27.88
C MET A 1 24.67 -13.61 26.84
N THR A 2 23.38 -13.76 27.13
CA THR A 2 22.41 -14.27 26.16
C THR A 2 22.18 -13.19 25.10
N GLY A 3 22.67 -13.44 23.88
CA GLY A 3 22.48 -12.52 22.76
C GLY A 3 20.98 -12.32 22.50
N ARG A 4 20.55 -11.07 22.36
CA ARG A 4 19.17 -10.74 21.99
C ARG A 4 18.83 -11.47 20.68
N PRO A 5 17.71 -12.22 20.60
CA PRO A 5 17.34 -12.95 19.39
C PRO A 5 17.40 -12.04 18.16
N ARG A 6 18.03 -12.52 17.08
CA ARG A 6 18.30 -11.74 15.87
C ARG A 6 17.04 -11.12 15.26
N LEU A 7 15.90 -11.81 15.33
CA LEU A 7 14.60 -11.35 14.83
C LEU A 7 14.09 -10.14 15.63
N ILE A 8 14.17 -10.19 16.95
CA ILE A 8 13.73 -9.10 17.85
C ILE A 8 14.52 -7.82 17.57
N LEU A 9 15.82 -7.94 17.28
CA LEU A 9 16.67 -6.79 16.99
C LEU A 9 16.32 -6.13 15.64
N GLU A 10 15.94 -6.92 14.64
CA GLU A 10 15.53 -6.41 13.35
C GLU A 10 14.21 -5.64 13.42
N GLU A 11 13.21 -6.22 14.07
CA GLU A 11 11.91 -5.56 14.29
C GLU A 11 12.08 -4.23 15.02
N GLN A 12 12.91 -4.22 16.08
CA GLN A 12 13.24 -3.02 16.83
C GLN A 12 13.90 -1.92 15.97
N ILE A 13 14.80 -2.29 15.05
CA ILE A 13 15.40 -1.33 14.11
C ILE A 13 14.37 -0.81 13.13
N LEU A 14 13.52 -1.69 12.59
CA LEU A 14 12.49 -1.32 11.62
C LEU A 14 11.41 -0.42 12.25
N ASP A 15 11.02 -0.67 13.51
CA ASP A 15 10.07 0.16 14.24
C ASP A 15 10.61 1.57 14.46
N ALA A 16 11.85 1.69 14.91
CA ALA A 16 12.52 2.97 15.03
C ALA A 16 12.63 3.68 13.67
N ALA A 17 13.02 2.94 12.63
CA ALA A 17 13.16 3.48 11.29
C ALA A 17 11.84 4.01 10.73
N VAL A 18 10.72 3.29 10.92
CA VAL A 18 9.39 3.75 10.50
C VAL A 18 9.02 5.07 11.11
N LEU A 19 9.23 5.23 12.43
CA LEU A 19 8.91 6.47 13.13
C LEU A 19 9.77 7.62 12.61
N VAL A 20 11.08 7.41 12.49
CA VAL A 20 12.00 8.45 12.03
C VAL A 20 11.73 8.82 10.57
N PHE A 21 11.46 7.85 9.68
CA PHE A 21 11.11 8.14 8.28
C PHE A 21 9.76 8.84 8.15
N ARG A 22 8.78 8.58 9.02
CA ARG A 22 7.51 9.31 9.05
C ARG A 22 7.68 10.77 9.50
N GLU A 23 8.56 11.01 10.47
CA GLU A 23 8.81 12.34 11.05
C GLU A 23 9.69 13.22 10.13
N GLU A 24 10.75 12.65 9.54
CA GLU A 24 11.79 13.42 8.84
C GLU A 24 11.91 13.09 7.34
N GLY A 25 11.09 12.16 6.85
CA GLY A 25 11.17 11.68 5.47
C GLY A 25 12.52 11.01 5.15
N HIS A 26 12.84 10.97 3.85
CA HIS A 26 14.06 10.34 3.36
C HIS A 26 15.35 11.05 3.85
N ALA A 27 15.31 12.31 4.28
CA ALA A 27 16.51 13.09 4.61
C ALA A 27 17.21 12.67 5.92
N THR A 28 16.59 11.79 6.72
CA THR A 28 17.12 11.38 8.03
C THR A 28 18.44 10.60 7.98
N THR A 29 19.07 10.32 9.12
CA THR A 29 20.34 9.57 9.20
C THR A 29 20.19 8.23 9.92
N THR A 30 21.03 7.26 9.56
CA THR A 30 21.12 5.97 10.27
C THR A 30 21.49 6.15 11.75
N ALA A 31 22.28 7.17 12.08
CA ALA A 31 22.58 7.54 13.46
C ALA A 31 21.33 7.88 14.29
N LYS A 32 20.38 8.67 13.73
CA LYS A 32 19.11 8.98 14.41
C LYS A 32 18.25 7.74 14.62
N ILE A 33 18.21 6.85 13.62
CA ILE A 33 17.49 5.58 13.72
C ILE A 33 18.14 4.70 14.80
N ALA A 34 19.47 4.62 14.85
CA ALA A 34 20.20 3.86 15.86
C ALA A 34 19.91 4.37 17.27
N GLN A 35 19.94 5.70 17.45
CA GLN A 35 19.60 6.34 18.71
C GLN A 35 18.17 5.99 19.14
N ARG A 36 17.18 6.12 18.25
CA ARG A 36 15.78 5.80 18.57
C ARG A 36 15.58 4.31 18.83
N ALA A 37 16.28 3.46 18.10
CA ALA A 37 16.28 2.01 18.33
C ALA A 37 17.05 1.62 19.60
N GLY A 38 17.84 2.49 20.23
CA GLY A 38 18.69 2.12 21.37
C GLY A 38 19.77 1.09 21.00
N VAL A 39 20.31 1.18 19.79
CA VAL A 39 21.40 0.32 19.27
C VAL A 39 22.56 1.18 18.75
N SER A 40 23.73 0.60 18.54
CA SER A 40 24.81 1.30 17.85
C SER A 40 24.55 1.38 16.35
N GLU A 41 25.07 2.41 15.69
CA GLU A 41 24.94 2.55 14.24
C GLU A 41 25.59 1.38 13.47
N GLY A 42 26.67 0.80 14.03
CA GLY A 42 27.29 -0.41 13.50
C GLY A 42 26.34 -1.63 13.45
N ILE A 43 25.39 -1.74 14.38
CA ILE A 43 24.37 -2.79 14.35
C ILE A 43 23.41 -2.60 13.17
N ILE A 44 23.05 -1.35 12.86
CA ILE A 44 22.24 -1.05 11.67
C ILE A 44 22.99 -1.48 10.41
N PHE A 45 24.26 -1.06 10.24
CA PHE A 45 25.05 -1.43 9.05
C PHE A 45 25.37 -2.93 8.96
N TYR A 46 25.43 -3.61 10.10
CA TYR A 46 25.52 -5.07 10.13
C TYR A 46 24.27 -5.71 9.51
N ARG A 47 23.07 -5.22 9.86
CA ARG A 47 21.78 -5.76 9.41
C ARG A 47 21.36 -5.29 8.01
N PHE A 48 21.61 -4.03 7.68
CA PHE A 48 21.24 -3.36 6.44
C PHE A 48 22.49 -2.66 5.90
N LYS A 49 22.98 -3.08 4.74
CA LYS A 49 24.25 -2.62 4.17
C LYS A 49 24.24 -1.15 3.76
N SER A 50 23.06 -0.56 3.62
CA SER A 50 22.88 0.84 3.33
C SER A 50 21.57 1.38 3.94
N LYS A 51 21.45 2.70 4.01
CA LYS A 51 20.21 3.37 4.39
C LYS A 51 19.09 3.08 3.39
N GLU A 52 19.41 2.93 2.11
CA GLU A 52 18.47 2.56 1.05
C GLU A 52 17.95 1.15 1.23
N GLU A 53 18.78 0.20 1.69
CA GLU A 53 18.34 -1.16 2.02
C GLU A 53 17.39 -1.15 3.24
N LEU A 54 17.73 -0.38 4.29
CA LEU A 54 16.86 -0.20 5.45
C LEU A 54 15.51 0.43 5.05
N LEU A 55 15.54 1.47 4.22
CA LEU A 55 14.33 2.10 3.72
C LEU A 55 13.51 1.16 2.85
N ALA A 56 14.14 0.36 1.98
CA ALA A 56 13.46 -0.66 1.20
C ALA A 56 12.78 -1.69 2.10
N ALA A 57 13.42 -2.11 3.20
CA ALA A 57 12.83 -3.01 4.17
C ALA A 57 11.61 -2.40 4.88
N VAL A 58 11.71 -1.13 5.27
CA VAL A 58 10.60 -0.37 5.84
C VAL A 58 9.44 -0.25 4.85
N ILE A 59 9.70 0.18 3.61
CA ILE A 59 8.65 0.31 2.57
C ILE A 59 7.94 -1.02 2.38
N ARG A 60 8.68 -2.13 2.23
CA ARG A 60 8.05 -3.45 2.09
C ARG A 60 7.15 -3.78 3.27
N ARG A 61 7.62 -3.58 4.50
CA ARG A 61 6.87 -3.88 5.71
C ARG A 61 5.55 -3.10 5.77
N GLU A 62 5.63 -1.79 5.51
CA GLU A 62 4.51 -0.88 5.69
C GLU A 62 3.55 -0.84 4.50
N THR A 63 3.93 -1.39 3.34
CA THR A 63 3.10 -1.39 2.12
C THR A 63 2.60 -2.79 1.72
N GLN A 64 2.76 -3.81 2.56
CA GLN A 64 2.25 -5.16 2.28
C GLN A 64 0.75 -5.13 1.93
N PRO A 65 0.29 -5.95 0.96
CA PRO A 65 -1.12 -6.07 0.66
C PRO A 65 -1.90 -6.54 1.92
N PRO A 66 -3.11 -6.01 2.16
CA PRO A 66 -3.99 -6.53 3.19
C PRO A 66 -4.30 -8.02 2.97
N GLU A 67 -4.52 -8.76 4.06
CA GLU A 67 -4.87 -10.19 4.00
C GLU A 67 -6.12 -10.44 3.14
N LEU A 68 -7.11 -9.54 3.20
CA LEU A 68 -8.29 -9.63 2.34
C LEU A 68 -7.92 -9.64 0.85
N ILE A 69 -6.95 -8.80 0.45
CA ILE A 69 -6.50 -8.68 -0.94
C ILE A 69 -5.75 -9.94 -1.37
N LEU A 70 -4.91 -10.49 -0.50
CA LEU A 70 -4.18 -11.74 -0.74
C LEU A 70 -5.12 -12.94 -0.96
N ASN A 71 -6.29 -12.93 -0.34
CA ASN A 71 -7.27 -14.02 -0.38
C ASN A 71 -8.48 -13.74 -1.29
N LEU A 72 -8.40 -12.78 -2.21
CA LEU A 72 -9.53 -12.42 -3.08
C LEU A 72 -10.04 -13.56 -3.96
N ALA A 73 -9.15 -14.46 -4.38
CA ALA A 73 -9.53 -15.63 -5.17
C ALA A 73 -10.58 -16.51 -4.47
N GLU A 74 -10.58 -16.55 -3.13
CA GLU A 74 -11.54 -17.33 -2.34
C GLU A 74 -12.92 -16.68 -2.27
N ARG A 75 -13.03 -15.40 -2.60
CA ARG A 75 -14.29 -14.63 -2.55
C ARG A 75 -15.08 -14.67 -3.86
N VAL A 76 -14.44 -15.14 -4.93
CA VAL A 76 -15.01 -15.20 -6.28
C VAL A 76 -16.34 -15.95 -6.28
N GLY A 77 -17.39 -15.29 -6.78
CA GLY A 77 -18.74 -15.86 -6.95
C GLY A 77 -19.52 -16.12 -5.66
N ARG A 78 -19.02 -15.68 -4.49
CA ARG A 78 -19.65 -15.98 -3.19
C ARG A 78 -20.55 -14.88 -2.66
N GLU A 79 -20.03 -13.66 -2.56
CA GLU A 79 -20.72 -12.53 -1.94
C GLU A 79 -21.30 -11.57 -2.99
N ASP A 80 -22.16 -10.66 -2.54
CA ASP A 80 -22.58 -9.51 -3.34
C ASP A 80 -21.37 -8.70 -3.83
N ILE A 81 -21.40 -8.26 -5.09
CA ILE A 81 -20.26 -7.57 -5.71
C ILE A 81 -20.05 -6.21 -5.04
N ALA A 82 -21.10 -5.43 -4.78
CA ALA A 82 -20.98 -4.12 -4.16
C ALA A 82 -20.36 -4.24 -2.77
N LYS A 83 -20.85 -5.19 -1.98
CA LYS A 83 -20.31 -5.47 -0.65
C LYS A 83 -18.82 -5.86 -0.71
N THR A 84 -18.43 -6.71 -1.66
CA THR A 84 -17.03 -7.14 -1.79
C THR A 84 -16.12 -6.00 -2.24
N LEU A 85 -16.56 -5.17 -3.19
CA LEU A 85 -15.82 -3.99 -3.64
C LEU A 85 -15.67 -2.95 -2.51
N HIS A 86 -16.71 -2.75 -1.71
CA HIS A 86 -16.66 -1.89 -0.52
C HIS A 86 -15.60 -2.37 0.47
N GLN A 87 -15.58 -3.67 0.79
CA GLN A 87 -14.57 -4.27 1.67
C GLN A 87 -13.15 -4.13 1.10
N ILE A 88 -12.97 -4.38 -0.21
CA ILE A 88 -11.69 -4.20 -0.91
C ILE A 88 -11.19 -2.77 -0.74
N LEU A 89 -12.03 -1.78 -1.08
CA LEU A 89 -11.66 -0.36 -1.02
C LEU A 89 -11.40 0.10 0.41
N THR A 90 -12.18 -0.37 1.38
CA THR A 90 -11.97 -0.07 2.80
C THR A 90 -10.62 -0.58 3.30
N GLU A 91 -10.30 -1.85 3.02
CA GLU A 91 -9.03 -2.45 3.43
C GLU A 91 -7.83 -1.84 2.71
N VAL A 92 -7.95 -1.57 1.41
CA VAL A 92 -6.93 -0.86 0.63
C VAL A 92 -6.72 0.54 1.19
N LEU A 93 -7.79 1.29 1.45
CA LEU A 93 -7.70 2.64 1.99
C LEU A 93 -7.00 2.65 3.36
N ALA A 94 -7.41 1.76 4.26
CA ALA A 94 -6.75 1.57 5.56
C ALA A 94 -5.27 1.21 5.41
N SER A 95 -4.93 0.36 4.44
CA SER A 95 -3.55 0.00 4.11
C SER A 95 -2.74 1.18 3.61
N VAL A 96 -3.31 2.00 2.73
CA VAL A 96 -2.65 3.21 2.21
C VAL A 96 -2.44 4.23 3.34
N PHE A 97 -3.41 4.41 4.22
CA PHE A 97 -3.26 5.25 5.41
C PHE A 97 -2.12 4.77 6.31
N ARG A 98 -2.04 3.47 6.61
CA ARG A 98 -0.94 2.89 7.40
C ARG A 98 0.40 3.02 6.68
N GLY A 99 0.43 2.74 5.38
CA GLY A 99 1.63 2.78 4.57
C GLY A 99 2.12 4.19 4.23
N HIS A 100 1.39 5.26 4.57
CA HIS A 100 1.87 6.62 4.38
C HIS A 100 3.06 6.95 5.33
N PRO A 101 4.10 7.68 4.89
CA PRO A 101 4.35 8.27 3.56
C PRO A 101 5.05 7.34 2.57
N PHE A 102 5.20 6.06 2.90
CA PHE A 102 6.01 5.13 2.12
C PHE A 102 5.48 4.94 0.70
N PHE A 103 4.15 4.91 0.48
CA PHE A 103 3.58 4.91 -0.87
C PHE A 103 3.99 6.15 -1.68
N GLU A 104 3.98 7.35 -1.08
CA GLU A 104 4.38 8.59 -1.74
C GLU A 104 5.87 8.56 -2.12
N ILE A 105 6.73 8.11 -1.21
CA ILE A 105 8.18 7.99 -1.45
C ILE A 105 8.47 7.10 -2.67
N MET A 106 7.65 6.07 -2.93
CA MET A 106 7.78 5.21 -4.11
C MET A 106 7.48 5.94 -5.43
N GLU A 107 6.58 6.92 -5.41
CA GLU A 107 6.04 7.59 -6.61
C GLU A 107 6.82 8.86 -6.98
N THR A 108 7.18 9.69 -6.01
CA THR A 108 7.66 11.07 -6.27
C THR A 108 9.18 11.24 -6.21
N SER A 109 9.91 10.30 -5.64
CA SER A 109 11.33 10.49 -5.36
C SER A 109 12.22 10.11 -6.54
N SER A 110 12.96 11.07 -7.10
CA SER A 110 14.10 10.80 -8.01
C SER A 110 15.25 10.08 -7.29
N LEU A 111 15.31 10.18 -5.96
CA LEU A 111 16.24 9.45 -5.08
C LEU A 111 15.85 7.97 -4.94
N PHE A 112 14.69 7.57 -5.46
CA PHE A 112 14.23 6.18 -5.44
C PHE A 112 15.07 5.25 -6.31
N ALA A 113 16.03 5.73 -7.12
CA ALA A 113 16.86 4.85 -7.95
C ALA A 113 17.62 3.78 -7.13
N GLY A 114 18.24 4.19 -6.01
CA GLY A 114 18.96 3.27 -5.11
C GLY A 114 18.01 2.32 -4.36
N THR A 115 16.98 2.88 -3.72
CA THR A 115 15.95 2.12 -2.98
C THR A 115 15.16 1.17 -3.88
N ARG A 116 14.83 1.58 -5.11
CA ARG A 116 14.14 0.76 -6.12
C ARG A 116 14.96 -0.48 -6.46
N LYS A 117 16.28 -0.34 -6.63
CA LYS A 117 17.14 -1.50 -6.88
C LYS A 117 17.04 -2.50 -5.73
N HIS A 118 17.10 -2.03 -4.48
CA HIS A 118 16.99 -2.90 -3.31
C HIS A 118 15.59 -3.53 -3.19
N LEU A 119 14.52 -2.77 -3.43
CA LEU A 119 13.15 -3.28 -3.47
C LEU A 119 12.98 -4.37 -4.53
N LEU A 120 13.33 -4.10 -5.79
CA LEU A 120 13.20 -5.05 -6.89
C LEU A 120 14.15 -6.26 -6.77
N SER A 121 15.30 -6.11 -6.10
CA SER A 121 16.20 -7.24 -5.86
C SER A 121 15.68 -8.23 -4.80
N GLN A 122 14.77 -7.79 -3.93
CA GLN A 122 14.27 -8.58 -2.81
C GLN A 122 12.78 -8.96 -2.96
N THR A 123 12.10 -8.44 -3.98
CA THR A 123 10.69 -8.79 -4.31
C THR A 123 10.51 -8.91 -5.81
N LEU A 124 9.79 -9.94 -6.27
CA LEU A 124 9.49 -10.14 -7.68
C LEU A 124 8.64 -8.99 -8.25
N LYS A 125 7.72 -8.46 -7.44
CA LYS A 125 6.88 -7.30 -7.73
C LYS A 125 6.73 -6.42 -6.49
N PRO A 126 6.75 -5.08 -6.63
CA PRO A 126 6.52 -4.18 -5.51
C PRO A 126 5.06 -4.29 -5.01
N PRO A 127 4.79 -4.09 -3.70
CA PRO A 127 3.46 -4.30 -3.13
C PRO A 127 2.29 -3.55 -3.80
N PRO A 128 2.41 -2.27 -4.23
CA PRO A 128 1.37 -1.59 -5.00
C PRO A 128 0.96 -2.36 -6.28
N GLN A 129 1.93 -2.96 -6.97
CA GLN A 129 1.65 -3.75 -8.16
C GLN A 129 0.90 -5.03 -7.83
N VAL A 130 1.27 -5.70 -6.73
CA VAL A 130 0.59 -6.91 -6.26
C VAL A 130 -0.87 -6.62 -5.92
N ILE A 131 -1.16 -5.52 -5.22
CA ILE A 131 -2.54 -5.11 -4.89
C ILE A 131 -3.37 -4.93 -6.16
N VAL A 132 -2.85 -4.18 -7.14
CA VAL A 132 -3.56 -3.90 -8.39
C VAL A 132 -3.81 -5.17 -9.20
N GLU A 133 -2.82 -6.06 -9.28
CA GLU A 133 -2.96 -7.33 -10.02
C GLU A 133 -3.99 -8.26 -9.37
N LEU A 134 -3.99 -8.41 -8.04
CA LEU A 134 -4.95 -9.26 -7.33
C LEU A 134 -6.39 -8.75 -7.47
N ILE A 135 -6.59 -7.42 -7.42
CA ILE A 135 -7.92 -6.83 -7.68
C ILE A 135 -8.34 -7.08 -9.14
N ALA A 136 -7.42 -6.89 -10.11
CA ALA A 136 -7.72 -7.14 -11.52
C ALA A 136 -8.07 -8.61 -11.80
N GLU A 137 -7.34 -9.55 -11.19
CA GLU A 137 -7.58 -10.99 -11.29
C GLU A 137 -8.95 -11.38 -10.71
N TYR A 138 -9.32 -10.79 -9.57
CA TYR A 138 -10.65 -10.95 -8.98
C TYR A 138 -11.75 -10.46 -9.94
N LEU A 139 -11.62 -9.23 -10.46
CA LEU A 139 -12.59 -8.67 -11.40
C LEU A 139 -12.73 -9.53 -12.66
N GLU A 140 -11.62 -10.03 -13.19
CA GLU A 140 -11.61 -10.92 -14.35
C GLU A 140 -12.35 -12.24 -14.06
N ALA A 141 -12.18 -12.80 -12.85
CA ALA A 141 -12.88 -13.99 -12.44
C ALA A 141 -14.40 -13.78 -12.33
N GLU A 142 -14.83 -12.65 -11.77
CA GLU A 142 -16.25 -12.27 -11.71
C GLU A 142 -16.87 -12.01 -13.09
N ILE A 143 -16.10 -11.43 -14.03
CA ILE A 143 -16.51 -11.28 -15.43
C ILE A 143 -16.72 -12.64 -16.09
N ARG A 144 -15.82 -13.62 -15.85
CA ARG A 144 -15.98 -14.99 -16.38
C ARG A 144 -17.23 -15.68 -15.85
N LEU A 145 -17.66 -15.35 -14.64
CA LEU A 145 -18.91 -15.83 -14.04
C LEU A 145 -20.15 -15.06 -14.51
N GLY A 146 -19.99 -14.02 -15.33
CA GLY A 146 -21.09 -13.17 -15.80
C GLY A 146 -21.68 -12.24 -14.73
N ARG A 147 -20.99 -12.07 -13.60
CA ARG A 147 -21.45 -11.23 -12.47
C ARG A 147 -21.07 -9.76 -12.62
N ILE A 148 -20.03 -9.48 -13.42
CA ILE A 148 -19.61 -8.14 -13.79
C ILE A 148 -19.57 -8.06 -15.32
N ARG A 149 -20.01 -6.93 -15.88
CA ARG A 149 -19.90 -6.66 -17.32
C ARG A 149 -18.42 -6.63 -17.76
N ARG A 150 -18.15 -6.93 -19.03
CA ARG A 150 -16.78 -6.85 -19.54
C ARG A 150 -16.23 -5.43 -19.47
N VAL A 151 -15.09 -5.28 -18.79
CA VAL A 151 -14.31 -4.04 -18.69
C VAL A 151 -12.82 -4.36 -18.72
N PRO A 152 -11.94 -3.41 -19.10
CA PRO A 152 -10.51 -3.54 -18.87
C PRO A 152 -10.21 -3.59 -17.36
N THR A 153 -9.97 -4.78 -16.83
CA THR A 153 -9.83 -5.04 -15.38
C THR A 153 -8.62 -4.38 -14.76
N LEU A 154 -7.47 -4.39 -15.45
CA LEU A 154 -6.24 -3.77 -14.94
C LEU A 154 -6.34 -2.23 -14.82
N PRO A 155 -6.85 -1.48 -15.83
CA PRO A 155 -7.16 -0.06 -15.64
C PRO A 155 -8.17 0.21 -14.52
N ALA A 156 -9.22 -0.60 -14.38
CA ALA A 156 -10.21 -0.45 -13.32
C ALA A 156 -9.58 -0.62 -11.92
N ALA A 157 -8.84 -1.70 -11.71
CA ALA A 157 -8.12 -1.96 -10.46
C ALA A 157 -7.11 -0.86 -10.13
N ARG A 158 -6.40 -0.35 -11.14
CA ARG A 158 -5.46 0.77 -10.98
C ARG A 158 -6.18 2.06 -10.59
N ALA A 159 -7.36 2.34 -11.15
CA ALA A 159 -8.16 3.49 -10.78
C ALA A 159 -8.71 3.38 -9.34
N MET A 160 -9.17 2.20 -8.93
CA MET A 160 -9.60 1.93 -7.54
C MET A 160 -8.46 2.20 -6.54
N PHE A 161 -7.29 1.58 -6.77
CA PHE A 161 -6.13 1.73 -5.91
C PHE A 161 -5.57 3.16 -5.93
N GLY A 162 -5.48 3.77 -7.10
CA GLY A 162 -5.02 5.15 -7.29
C GLY A 162 -5.93 6.16 -6.60
N GLY A 163 -7.25 5.96 -6.65
CA GLY A 163 -8.20 6.79 -5.90
C GLY A 163 -7.96 6.73 -4.39
N CYS A 164 -7.64 5.56 -3.84
CA CYS A 164 -7.29 5.44 -2.42
C CYS A 164 -6.00 6.18 -2.07
N ILE A 165 -4.97 6.10 -2.93
CA ILE A 165 -3.73 6.88 -2.76
C ILE A 165 -4.02 8.38 -2.80
N ASP A 166 -4.79 8.82 -3.79
CA ASP A 166 -5.11 10.23 -3.95
C ASP A 166 -5.96 10.77 -2.79
N TYR A 167 -6.92 10.01 -2.28
CA TYR A 167 -7.71 10.40 -1.11
C TYR A 167 -6.83 10.63 0.13
N VAL A 168 -5.94 9.67 0.44
CA VAL A 168 -5.03 9.80 1.59
C VAL A 168 -4.08 10.99 1.44
N ARG A 169 -3.58 11.20 0.22
CA ARG A 169 -2.68 12.32 -0.11
C ARG A 169 -3.41 13.66 -0.02
N SER A 170 -4.54 13.81 -0.71
CA SER A 170 -5.30 15.05 -0.84
C SER A 170 -5.90 15.52 0.47
N ARG A 171 -6.34 14.61 1.36
CA ARG A 171 -6.84 14.96 2.70
C ARG A 171 -5.83 15.69 3.59
N ARG A 172 -4.52 15.60 3.30
CA ARG A 172 -3.49 16.38 4.00
C ARG A 172 -3.36 17.83 3.49
N PHE A 173 -3.78 18.07 2.26
CA PHE A 173 -3.69 19.37 1.58
C PHE A 173 -5.03 20.12 1.56
N CYS A 174 -6.13 19.37 1.37
CA CYS A 174 -7.50 19.85 1.37
C CYS A 174 -8.10 19.64 2.78
N GLY A 175 -8.94 20.56 3.24
CA GLY A 175 -9.62 20.48 4.54
C GLY A 175 -10.56 19.26 4.67
N PRO A 176 -11.33 19.14 5.76
CA PRO A 176 -12.15 17.95 6.02
C PRO A 176 -13.07 17.63 4.83
N ASP A 177 -12.94 16.41 4.31
CA ASP A 177 -13.79 15.82 3.28
C ASP A 177 -15.04 15.15 3.88
N GLU A 178 -15.92 14.62 3.03
CA GLU A 178 -17.15 13.91 3.41
C GLU A 178 -16.90 12.62 4.24
N GLY A 179 -15.65 12.23 4.45
CA GLY A 179 -15.23 11.07 5.23
C GLY A 179 -14.84 9.87 4.38
N GLN A 180 -14.12 8.93 5.00
CA GLN A 180 -13.63 7.72 4.34
C GLN A 180 -14.77 6.85 3.83
N GLU A 181 -15.85 6.73 4.60
CA GLU A 181 -17.01 5.91 4.25
C GLU A 181 -17.75 6.47 3.02
N ALA A 182 -18.02 7.77 3.01
CA ALA A 182 -18.65 8.43 1.87
C ALA A 182 -17.81 8.29 0.60
N PHE A 183 -16.48 8.43 0.72
CA PHE A 183 -15.56 8.22 -0.39
C PHE A 183 -15.58 6.77 -0.91
N VAL A 184 -15.50 5.78 -0.02
CA VAL A 184 -15.56 4.36 -0.41
C VAL A 184 -16.88 4.04 -1.09
N GLN A 185 -18.01 4.46 -0.49
CA GLN A 185 -19.33 4.23 -1.05
C GLN A 185 -19.47 4.88 -2.43
N GLY A 186 -19.07 6.15 -2.57
CA GLY A 186 -19.11 6.86 -3.85
C GLY A 186 -18.25 6.21 -4.94
N LEU A 187 -17.07 5.67 -4.58
CA LEU A 187 -16.27 4.89 -5.53
C LEU A 187 -16.95 3.58 -5.94
N VAL A 188 -17.54 2.83 -5.00
CA VAL A 188 -18.28 1.60 -5.32
C VAL A 188 -19.41 1.91 -6.29
N ASP A 189 -20.20 2.94 -6.01
CA ASP A 189 -21.32 3.36 -6.86
C ASP A 189 -20.84 3.79 -8.25
N PHE A 190 -19.73 4.54 -8.32
CA PHE A 190 -19.09 4.91 -9.58
C PHE A 190 -18.64 3.69 -10.41
N PHE A 191 -18.06 2.67 -9.77
CA PHE A 191 -17.60 1.48 -10.50
C PHE A 191 -18.75 0.56 -10.93
N LEU A 192 -19.85 0.49 -10.17
CA LEU A 192 -21.00 -0.37 -10.49
C LEU A 192 -22.02 0.27 -11.43
N GLY A 193 -22.20 1.58 -11.36
CA GLY A 193 -23.27 2.28 -12.09
C GLY A 193 -22.91 3.71 -12.48
N GLY A 194 -21.62 4.01 -12.70
CA GLY A 194 -21.08 5.36 -12.90
C GLY A 194 -21.64 6.18 -14.08
N LEU A 195 -20.82 7.08 -14.63
CA LEU A 195 -21.23 8.21 -15.50
C LEU A 195 -21.77 7.84 -16.89
N ALA A 196 -22.73 6.91 -16.98
CA ALA A 196 -23.58 6.81 -18.15
C ALA A 196 -24.36 8.12 -18.31
N PRO A 197 -24.47 8.68 -19.53
CA PRO A 197 -25.39 9.78 -19.76
C PRO A 197 -26.79 9.34 -19.34
N VAL A 198 -27.54 10.26 -18.74
CA VAL A 198 -28.98 10.04 -18.53
C VAL A 198 -29.58 9.85 -19.92
N GLU A 199 -30.15 8.68 -20.20
CA GLU A 199 -30.97 8.51 -21.40
C GLU A 199 -32.18 9.43 -21.22
N GLU A 200 -32.22 10.53 -21.99
CA GLU A 200 -33.44 11.33 -22.14
C GLU A 200 -34.39 10.51 -23.03
N ASP A 201 -35.49 10.02 -22.43
CA ASP A 201 -36.65 9.45 -23.16
C ASP A 201 -37.32 10.49 -24.08
#